data_AF-A0A0F9HJR0-F1
#
_entry.id   AF-A0A0F9HJR0-F1
#
_cell.length_a   1.000
_cell.length_b   1.000
_cell.length_c   1.000
_cell.angle_alpha   90.00
_cell.angle_beta   90.00
_cell.angle_gamma   90.00
#
_symmetry.space_group_name_H-M   'P 1'
#
loop_
_entity.id
_entity.type
_entity.pdbx_description
1 polymer ?
#
loop_
_entity_poly.entity_id
_entity_poly.type
_entity_poly.pdbx_seq_one_letter_code
_entity_poly.pdbx_strand_id
1 'polypeptide(L)' 'TGFPDFMVWHEGLNEEVEKRLRTKRHHCVGVVGIEVKSNGRLTREEKEKCKWLVNNKIFIRIIIASKGEKRGEIKYTEFR' A
#
# COMPACT_ATOMS: atom_id res chain seq x y z
N THR A 1 -11.12 9.75 -9.71
CA THR A 1 -9.93 10.35 -9.08
C THR A 1 -8.78 9.37 -9.17
N GLY A 2 -7.54 9.86 -9.22
CA GLY A 2 -6.34 9.01 -9.17
C GLY A 2 -6.21 8.37 -7.78
N PHE A 3 -5.87 7.09 -7.75
CA PHE A 3 -5.64 6.31 -6.54
C PHE A 3 -4.72 5.13 -6.91
N PRO A 4 -3.64 4.86 -6.17
CA PRO A 4 -3.10 5.63 -5.04
C PRO A 4 -2.38 6.92 -5.50
N ASP A 5 -2.06 7.82 -4.56
CA ASP A 5 -1.25 9.02 -4.83
C ASP A 5 0.15 8.69 -5.39
N PHE A 6 0.79 7.65 -4.83
CA PHE A 6 2.07 7.16 -5.31
C PHE A 6 2.07 5.64 -5.46
N MET A 7 2.88 5.16 -6.40
CA MET A 7 3.23 3.75 -6.53
C MET A 7 4.75 3.62 -6.44
N VAL A 8 5.21 2.68 -5.64
CA VAL A 8 6.63 2.43 -5.45
C VAL A 8 6.92 0.97 -5.79
N TRP A 9 7.98 0.75 -6.55
CA TRP A 9 8.54 -0.56 -6.75
C TRP A 9 9.55 -0.85 -5.64
N HIS A 10 9.30 -1.90 -4.86
CA HIS A 10 10.20 -2.34 -3.81
C HIS A 10 11.09 -3.46 -4.36
N GLU A 11 12.35 -3.13 -4.66
CA GLU A 11 13.38 -4.13 -4.93
C GLU A 11 13.80 -4.81 -3.61
N GLY A 12 14.07 -6.11 -3.65
CA GLY A 12 14.61 -6.84 -2.49
C GLY A 12 13.57 -7.56 -1.61
N LEU A 13 12.47 -8.03 -2.17
CA LEU A 13 11.71 -9.08 -1.48
C LEU A 13 12.62 -10.29 -1.28
N ASN A 14 12.66 -10.83 -0.07
CA ASN A 14 13.43 -12.05 0.15
C ASN A 14 12.82 -13.20 -0.67
N GLU A 15 13.64 -14.19 -1.04
CA GLU A 15 13.20 -15.30 -1.89
C GLU A 15 11.99 -16.05 -1.31
N GLU A 16 11.86 -16.11 0.01
CA GLU A 16 10.73 -16.74 0.69
C GLU A 16 9.41 -16.00 0.42
N VAL A 17 9.41 -14.67 0.54
CA VAL A 17 8.26 -13.82 0.25
C VAL A 17 7.97 -13.83 -1.24
N GLU A 18 8.98 -13.77 -2.12
CA GLU A 18 8.77 -13.92 -3.56
C GLU A 18 8.12 -15.27 -3.91
N LYS A 19 8.61 -16.36 -3.34
CA LYS A 19 8.07 -17.71 -3.57
C LYS A 19 6.63 -17.84 -3.07
N ARG A 20 6.30 -17.23 -1.91
CA ARG A 20 4.93 -17.17 -1.38
C ARG A 20 4.01 -16.32 -2.26
N LEU A 21 4.49 -15.23 -2.84
CA LEU A 21 3.69 -14.35 -3.68
C LEU A 21 3.52 -14.89 -5.12
N ARG A 22 4.53 -15.55 -5.68
CA ARG A 22 4.45 -16.26 -6.97
C ARG A 22 3.41 -17.39 -6.93
N THR A 23 3.37 -18.18 -5.86
CA THR A 23 2.36 -19.25 -5.70
C THR A 23 0.93 -18.70 -5.57
N LYS A 24 0.78 -17.46 -5.09
CA LYS A 24 -0.51 -16.78 -4.97
C LYS A 24 -0.95 -16.05 -6.25
N ARG A 25 -0.28 -16.15 -7.40
CA ARG A 25 -0.60 -15.39 -8.63
C ARG A 25 -0.65 -13.86 -8.39
N HIS A 26 0.33 -13.30 -7.70
CA HIS A 26 0.50 -11.84 -7.72
C HIS A 26 1.12 -11.43 -9.05
N HIS A 27 0.47 -10.54 -9.80
CA HIS A 27 0.96 -10.06 -11.10
C HIS A 27 2.08 -9.04 -10.94
N CYS A 28 2.09 -8.31 -9.82
CA CYS A 28 3.01 -7.19 -9.55
C CYS A 28 3.65 -7.40 -8.17
N VAL A 29 4.62 -8.32 -8.11
CA VAL A 29 5.16 -8.84 -6.84
C VAL A 29 5.93 -7.76 -6.04
N GLY A 30 6.37 -6.65 -6.64
CA GLY A 30 7.10 -5.59 -5.96
C GLY A 30 6.33 -4.28 -5.73
N VAL A 31 5.07 -4.16 -6.17
CA VAL A 31 4.41 -2.83 -6.19
C VAL A 31 3.69 -2.56 -4.87
N VAL A 32 4.06 -1.46 -4.22
CA VAL A 32 3.44 -0.91 -3.02
C VAL A 32 2.71 0.38 -3.37
N GLY A 33 1.44 0.47 -3.03
CA GLY A 33 0.67 1.71 -3.15
C GLY A 33 0.88 2.59 -1.91
N ILE A 34 1.00 3.91 -2.08
CA ILE A 34 1.05 4.87 -0.97
C ILE A 34 -0.07 5.89 -1.16
N GLU A 35 -0.96 5.95 -0.19
CA GLU A 35 -2.04 6.93 -0.12
C GLU A 35 -1.74 7.98 0.95
N VAL A 36 -1.82 9.27 0.61
CA VAL A 36 -1.47 10.37 1.52
C VAL A 36 -2.71 11.00 2.13
N LYS A 37 -2.87 10.85 3.45
CA LYS A 37 -3.99 11.44 4.19
C LYS A 37 -3.46 12.37 5.28
N SER A 38 -3.82 13.65 5.21
CA SER A 38 -3.43 14.62 6.26
C SER A 38 -3.85 14.20 7.68
N ASN A 39 -4.98 13.48 7.82
CA ASN A 39 -5.51 12.99 9.09
C ASN A 39 -5.29 11.47 9.32
N GLY A 40 -4.57 10.79 8.41
CA GLY A 40 -4.33 9.34 8.49
C GLY A 40 -5.56 8.45 8.32
N ARG A 41 -6.71 8.99 7.91
CA ARG A 41 -7.96 8.23 7.77
C ARG A 41 -8.43 8.18 6.33
N LEU A 42 -8.77 6.97 5.87
CA LEU A 42 -9.49 6.74 4.62
C LEU A 42 -10.99 6.94 4.81
N THR A 43 -11.63 7.52 3.81
CA THR A 43 -13.07 7.48 3.61
C THR A 43 -13.55 6.03 3.35
N ARG A 44 -14.86 5.79 3.41
CA ARG A 44 -15.42 4.46 3.12
C ARG A 44 -15.05 3.97 1.71
N GLU A 45 -15.19 4.84 0.72
CA GLU A 45 -14.89 4.53 -0.68
C GLU A 45 -13.39 4.20 -0.88
N GLU A 46 -12.48 4.97 -0.27
CA GLU A 46 -11.04 4.69 -0.33
C GLU A 46 -10.70 3.35 0.32
N LYS A 47 -11.33 3.00 1.46
CA LYS A 47 -11.13 1.68 2.09
C LYS A 47 -11.58 0.55 1.17
N GLU A 48 -12.72 0.70 0.49
CA GLU A 48 -13.22 -0.29 -0.46
C GLU A 48 -12.28 -0.45 -1.66
N LYS A 49 -11.74 0.66 -2.19
CA LYS A 49 -10.71 0.63 -3.25
C LYS A 49 -9.43 -0.08 -2.78
N CYS A 50 -8.88 0.30 -1.62
CA CYS A 50 -7.71 -0.37 -1.05
C CYS A 50 -7.92 -1.88 -0.92
N LYS A 51 -9.06 -2.27 -0.33
CA LYS A 51 -9.43 -3.67 -0.12
C LYS A 51 -9.52 -4.42 -1.45
N TRP A 52 -10.17 -3.83 -2.45
CA TRP A 52 -10.27 -4.43 -3.77
C TRP A 52 -8.89 -4.62 -4.41
N LEU A 53 -8.02 -3.61 -4.35
CA LEU A 53 -6.68 -3.66 -4.97
C LEU A 53 -5.77 -4.71 -4.33
N VAL A 54 -5.78 -4.83 -2.99
CA VAL A 54 -5.00 -5.84 -2.27
C VAL A 54 -5.58 -7.24 -2.51
N ASN A 55 -6.91 -7.40 -2.49
CA ASN A 55 -7.56 -8.69 -2.75
C ASN A 55 -7.32 -9.20 -4.17
N ASN A 56 -7.27 -8.29 -5.14
CA ASN A 56 -6.94 -8.59 -6.54
C ASN A 56 -5.43 -8.64 -6.81
N LYS A 57 -4.60 -8.53 -5.75
CA LYS A 57 -3.15 -8.75 -5.83
C LYS A 57 -2.44 -7.76 -6.77
N ILE A 58 -3.01 -6.56 -6.92
CA ILE A 58 -2.43 -5.47 -7.71
C ILE A 58 -1.27 -4.83 -6.94
N PHE A 59 -1.49 -4.56 -5.65
CA PHE A 59 -0.46 -4.14 -4.70
C PHE A 59 -0.22 -5.25 -3.68
N ILE A 60 1.04 -5.47 -3.29
CA ILE A 60 1.36 -6.42 -2.22
C ILE A 60 0.91 -5.91 -0.85
N ARG A 61 0.91 -4.58 -0.69
CA ARG A 61 0.37 -3.84 0.45
C ARG A 61 0.13 -2.40 0.03
N ILE A 62 -0.69 -1.72 0.82
CA ILE A 62 -0.93 -0.27 0.68
C ILE A 62 -0.52 0.38 1.99
N ILE A 63 0.28 1.45 1.89
CA ILE A 63 0.71 2.25 3.03
C ILE A 63 -0.08 3.55 3.04
N ILE A 64 -0.55 3.95 4.21
CA ILE A 64 -1.14 5.26 4.45
C ILE A 64 -0.09 6.14 5.10
N ALA A 65 0.32 7.19 4.38
CA ALA A 65 1.21 8.21 4.90
C ALA A 65 0.38 9.38 5.45
N SER A 66 0.73 9.83 6.66
CA SER A 66 0.05 10.97 7.30
C SER A 66 1.01 11.83 8.08
N LYS A 67 0.59 13.07 8.40
CA LYS A 67 1.37 13.96 9.26
C LYS A 67 1.52 13.35 10.65
N GLY A 68 2.73 13.43 11.21
CA GLY A 68 3.03 13.09 12.58
C GLY A 68 2.67 14.21 13.56
N GLU A 69 3.04 14.03 14.83
CA GLU A 69 2.79 15.03 15.87
C GLU A 69 3.81 16.16 15.81
N LYS A 70 5.05 15.84 15.41
CA LYS A 70 6.12 16.83 15.25
C LYS A 70 6.11 17.39 13.83
N ARG A 71 6.48 18.67 13.69
CA ARG A 71 6.63 19.30 12.38
C ARG A 71 7.69 18.56 11.56
N GLY A 72 7.31 18.11 10.36
CA GLY A 72 8.17 17.34 9.46
C GLY A 72 8.15 15.82 9.68
N GLU A 73 7.49 15.33 10.73
CA GLU A 73 7.30 13.91 10.95
C GLU A 73 6.22 13.34 10.03
N ILE A 74 6.47 12.16 9.47
CA ILE A 74 5.49 11.39 8.69
C ILE A 74 5.29 10.05 9.38
N LYS A 75 4.03 9.72 9.66
CA LYS A 75 3.61 8.42 10.16
C LYS A 75 3.17 7.56 8.99
N TYR A 76 3.57 6.29 9.00
CA TYR A 76 3.19 5.30 8.00
C TYR A 76 2.43 4.17 8.68
N THR A 77 1.25 3.86 8.18
CA THR A 77 0.47 2.71 8.65
C THR A 77 0.12 1.81 7.47
N GLU A 78 0.16 0.50 7.68
CA GLU A 78 -0.27 -0.45 6.64
C GLU A 78 -1.80 -0.55 6.65
N PHE A 79 -2.40 -0.52 5.47
CA PHE A 79 -3.83 -0.79 5.30
C PHE A 79 -4.13 -2.23 5.73
N ARG A 80 -5.09 -2.39 6.65
CA ARG A 80 -5.56 -3.68 7.17
C ARG A 80 -7.00 -3.93 6.77
#